data_AF-A0A452ZB58-F1
#
_entry.id   AF-A0A452ZB58-F1
#
_cell.length_a   1.000
_cell.length_b   1.000
_cell.length_c   1.000
_cell.angle_alpha   90.00
_cell.angle_beta   90.00
_cell.angle_gamma   90.00
#
_symmetry.space_group_name_H-M   'P 1'
#
loop_
_entity.id
_entity.type
_entity.pdbx_description
1 polymer ?
#
loop_
_entity_poly.entity_id
_entity_poly.type
_entity_poly.pdbx_seq_one_letter_code
_entity_poly.pdbx_strand_id
1 'polypeptide(L)'
;MVLCVMQAAIYPGNVLSLYMKKPSSFKYKSGMYLFVKCPDVSPFEWHPFSITSAPGDDYLSVHIRTLGDWTTELRNLFGKACEEEVNSKKATLSRLETTVIAEGAEENTK
;
A
#
# COMPACT_ATOMS: atom_id res chain seq x y z
N MET A 1 17.97 -9.07 7.69
CA MET A 1 16.57 -9.53 7.57
C MET A 1 15.89 -8.64 6.54
N VAL A 2 15.34 -9.21 5.48
CA VAL A 2 14.61 -8.46 4.44
C VAL A 2 13.13 -8.60 4.72
N LEU A 3 12.41 -7.48 4.82
CA LEU A 3 10.95 -7.47 5.00
C LEU A 3 10.29 -7.20 3.64
N CYS A 4 9.26 -7.98 3.31
CA CYS A 4 8.44 -7.72 2.12
C CYS A 4 7.37 -6.69 2.47
N VAL A 5 7.32 -5.58 1.71
CA VAL A 5 6.23 -4.61 1.78
C VAL A 5 4.99 -5.25 1.12
N MET A 6 3.91 -5.37 1.88
CA MET A 6 2.65 -5.92 1.41
C MET A 6 1.72 -4.82 0.91
N GLN A 7 1.76 -3.66 1.55
CA GLN A 7 0.94 -2.51 1.19
C GLN A 7 1.67 -1.22 1.52
N ALA A 8 1.49 -0.21 0.68
CA ALA A 8 1.91 1.16 0.92
C ALA A 8 0.72 2.10 0.73
N ALA A 9 0.65 3.16 1.54
CA ALA A 9 -0.37 4.19 1.42
C ALA A 9 0.25 5.56 1.65
N ILE A 10 -0.14 6.55 0.83
CA ILE A 10 0.28 7.95 0.98
C ILE A 10 -0.92 8.74 1.49
N TYR A 11 -0.77 9.37 2.65
CA TYR A 11 -1.81 10.17 3.28
C TYR A 11 -1.60 11.68 3.04
N PRO A 12 -2.69 12.48 3.07
CA PRO A 12 -2.61 13.94 3.16
C PRO A 12 -1.69 14.36 4.32
N GLY A 13 -0.85 15.36 4.12
CA GLY A 13 0.16 15.78 5.10
C GLY A 13 1.54 15.11 4.94
N ASN A 14 1.81 14.53 3.76
CA ASN A 14 3.11 13.97 3.36
C ASN A 14 3.59 12.84 4.28
N VAL A 15 2.69 11.91 4.62
CA VAL A 15 3.00 10.71 5.39
C VAL A 15 2.88 9.48 4.50
N LEU A 16 3.98 8.74 4.36
CA LEU A 16 4.00 7.41 3.76
C LEU A 16 3.81 6.36 4.85
N SER A 17 2.88 5.45 4.66
CA SER A 17 2.66 4.32 5.57
C SER A 17 3.00 3.03 4.86
N LEU A 18 3.85 2.22 5.49
CA LEU A 18 4.29 0.94 4.97
C LEU A 18 3.79 -0.17 5.87
N TYR A 19 3.18 -1.19 5.25
CA TYR A 19 2.76 -2.43 5.89
C TYR A 19 3.63 -3.55 5.34
N MET A 20 4.30 -4.26 6.23
CA MET A 20 5.28 -5.28 5.92
C MET A 20 4.90 -6.59 6.57
N LYS A 21 5.24 -7.70 5.92
CA LYS A 21 5.04 -9.03 6.50
C LYS A 21 5.89 -9.18 7.75
N LYS A 22 5.26 -9.53 8.87
CA LYS A 22 5.97 -9.80 10.13
C LYS A 22 6.64 -11.18 10.07
N PRO A 23 7.96 -11.29 10.28
CA PRO A 23 8.62 -12.59 10.41
C PRO A 23 8.14 -13.32 11.67
N SER A 24 7.98 -14.64 11.61
CA SER A 24 7.47 -15.46 12.71
C SER A 24 8.32 -15.38 13.99
N SER A 25 9.63 -15.16 13.85
CA SER A 25 10.58 -15.00 14.96
C SER A 25 10.73 -13.55 15.44
N PHE A 26 10.04 -12.58 14.82
CA PHE A 26 10.19 -11.17 15.15
C PHE A 26 9.32 -10.78 16.34
N LYS A 27 9.96 -10.51 17.48
CA LYS A 27 9.33 -10.05 18.71
C LYS A 27 9.77 -8.63 19.02
N TYR A 28 8.81 -7.77 19.32
CA TYR A 28 9.05 -6.39 19.74
C TYR A 28 8.05 -5.98 20.82
N LYS A 29 8.35 -4.89 21.54
CA LYS A 29 7.46 -4.27 22.52
C LYS A 29 6.91 -2.96 21.95
N SER A 30 5.74 -2.53 22.45
CA SER A 30 5.18 -1.23 22.09
C SER A 30 6.18 -0.10 22.39
N GLY A 31 6.24 0.89 21.50
CA GLY A 31 7.17 2.01 21.58
C GLY A 31 8.58 1.72 21.05
N MET A 32 8.87 0.50 20.59
CA MET A 32 10.12 0.21 19.89
C MET A 32 10.12 0.73 18.45
N TYR A 33 11.30 0.85 17.87
CA TYR A 33 11.52 1.28 16.50
C TYR A 33 12.32 0.21 15.74
N LEU A 34 12.33 0.32 14.41
CA LEU A 34 13.17 -0.47 13.52
C LEU A 34 13.99 0.46 12.63
N PHE A 35 15.10 -0.04 12.09
CA PHE A 35 15.85 0.67 11.06
C PHE A 35 15.38 0.19 9.68
N VAL A 36 14.98 1.13 8.83
CA VAL A 36 14.63 0.89 7.44
C VAL A 36 15.81 1.28 6.55
N LYS A 37 16.12 0.41 5.60
CA LYS A 37 16.99 0.69 4.46
C LYS A 37 16.25 0.34 3.19
N CYS A 38 16.35 1.22 2.20
CA CYS A 38 15.80 1.02 0.86
C CYS A 38 16.93 1.21 -0.16
N PRO A 39 17.49 0.13 -0.73
CA PRO A 39 18.60 0.22 -1.69
C PRO A 39 18.28 1.07 -2.93
N ASP A 40 17.02 1.11 -3.36
CA ASP A 40 16.58 1.92 -4.51
C ASP A 40 16.59 3.43 -4.22
N VAL A 41 16.55 3.82 -2.94
CA VAL A 41 16.71 5.21 -2.50
C VAL A 41 18.18 5.49 -2.19
N SER A 42 18.80 4.64 -1.37
CA SER A 42 20.18 4.79 -0.96
C SER A 42 20.80 3.45 -0.54
N PRO A 43 21.93 3.05 -1.14
CA PRO A 43 22.53 1.74 -0.91
C PRO A 43 23.17 1.59 0.48
N PHE A 44 23.37 2.66 1.25
CA PHE A 44 24.12 2.62 2.51
C PHE A 44 23.38 3.23 3.71
N GLU A 45 22.33 4.01 3.49
CA GLU A 45 21.65 4.72 4.57
C GLU A 45 20.62 3.86 5.30
N TRP A 46 20.54 4.07 6.61
CA TRP A 46 19.59 3.42 7.51
C TRP A 46 18.88 4.47 8.35
N HIS A 47 17.55 4.46 8.35
CA HIS A 47 16.75 5.45 9.07
C HIS A 47 15.86 4.77 10.12
N PRO A 48 15.86 5.26 11.38
CA PRO A 48 15.02 4.71 12.44
C PRO A 48 13.57 5.19 12.32
N PHE A 49 12.61 4.27 12.43
CA PHE A 49 11.18 4.59 12.48
C PHE A 49 10.47 3.79 13.56
N SER A 50 9.61 4.47 14.32
CA SER A 50 8.79 3.84 15.36
C SER A 50 7.83 2.83 14.72
N ILE A 51 7.72 1.66 15.34
CA ILE A 51 6.75 0.65 14.93
C ILE A 51 5.38 1.13 15.38
N THR A 52 4.45 1.25 14.43
CA THR A 52 3.10 1.75 14.67
C THR A 52 2.07 0.63 14.82
N SER A 53 2.40 -0.61 14.45
CA SER A 53 1.56 -1.79 14.67
C SER A 53 1.70 -2.34 16.09
N ALA A 54 0.68 -3.01 16.60
CA ALA A 54 0.72 -3.64 17.91
C ALA A 54 1.56 -4.93 17.88
N PRO A 55 2.27 -5.29 18.96
CA PRO A 55 3.05 -6.54 19.04
C PRO A 55 2.25 -7.82 18.75
N GLY A 56 0.92 -7.78 18.89
CA GLY A 56 0.01 -8.88 18.58
C GLY A 56 -0.37 -9.00 17.10
N ASP A 57 -0.14 -7.96 16.30
CA ASP A 57 -0.53 -7.96 14.87
C ASP A 57 0.34 -8.95 14.07
N ASP A 58 -0.22 -9.46 12.98
CA ASP A 58 0.45 -10.35 12.02
C ASP A 58 1.27 -9.60 10.95
N TYR A 59 1.28 -8.27 11.03
CA TYR A 59 2.07 -7.37 10.20
C TYR A 59 2.93 -6.42 11.03
N LEU A 60 3.89 -5.77 10.35
CA LEU A 60 4.64 -4.64 10.87
C LEU A 60 4.22 -3.39 10.12
N SER A 61 3.93 -2.31 10.82
CA SER A 61 3.69 -1.02 10.17
C SER A 61 4.60 0.08 10.69
N VAL A 62 4.93 1.02 9.80
CA VAL A 62 5.61 2.28 10.12
C VAL A 62 4.95 3.43 9.37
N HIS A 63 4.93 4.60 10.01
CA HIS A 63 4.45 5.85 9.41
C HIS A 63 5.61 6.83 9.31
N ILE A 64 5.94 7.21 8.09
CA ILE A 64 7.11 7.99 7.73
C ILE A 64 6.64 9.35 7.26
N ARG A 65 6.90 10.39 8.05
CA ARG A 65 6.70 11.78 7.60
C ARG A 65 7.84 12.17 6.67
N THR A 66 7.49 12.83 5.58
CA THR A 66 8.46 13.35 4.61
C THR A 66 9.08 14.64 5.15
N LEU A 67 10.33 14.56 5.63
CA LEU A 67 11.02 15.69 6.28
C LEU A 67 12.42 15.99 5.71
N GLY A 68 12.95 15.10 4.89
CA GLY A 68 14.27 15.28 4.27
C GLY A 68 14.43 14.38 3.05
N ASP A 69 15.56 14.52 2.36
CA ASP A 69 15.81 13.98 1.03
C ASP A 69 15.49 12.48 0.93
N TRP A 70 16.04 11.67 1.84
CA TRP A 70 15.79 10.22 1.85
C TRP A 70 14.30 9.87 1.99
N THR A 71 13.57 10.53 2.89
CA THR A 71 12.14 10.27 3.08
C THR A 71 11.30 10.77 1.90
N THR A 72 11.73 11.83 1.22
CA THR A 72 11.08 12.36 0.02
C THR A 72 11.23 11.40 -1.14
N GLU A 73 12.44 10.89 -1.38
CA GLU A 73 12.69 9.91 -2.42
C GLU A 73 11.96 8.59 -2.15
N LEU A 74 11.93 8.13 -0.90
CA LEU A 74 11.14 6.96 -0.52
C LEU A 74 9.65 7.15 -0.83
N ARG A 75 9.07 8.30 -0.46
CA ARG A 75 7.68 8.63 -0.79
C ARG A 75 7.45 8.65 -2.30
N ASN A 76 8.35 9.26 -3.07
CA ASN A 76 8.21 9.36 -4.52
C ASN A 76 8.28 7.98 -5.20
N LEU A 77 9.16 7.10 -4.73
CA LEU A 77 9.27 5.72 -5.21
C LEU A 77 7.95 4.96 -5.06
N PHE A 78 7.35 5.00 -3.87
CA PHE A 78 6.04 4.37 -3.63
C PHE A 78 4.90 5.11 -4.33
N GLY A 79 5.01 6.42 -4.54
CA GLY A 79 4.03 7.19 -5.31
C GLY A 79 3.92 6.70 -6.75
N LYS A 80 5.05 6.55 -7.43
CA LYS A 80 5.11 6.01 -8.80
C LYS A 80 4.51 4.61 -8.89
N ALA A 81 4.89 3.72 -7.96
CA ALA A 81 4.34 2.36 -7.92
C ALA A 81 2.82 2.31 -7.67
N CYS A 82 2.29 3.22 -6.84
CA CYS A 82 0.84 3.32 -6.61
C CYS A 82 0.08 3.85 -7.84
N GLU A 83 0.67 4.78 -8.59
CA GLU A 83 0.07 5.33 -9.82
C GLU A 83 -0.02 4.27 -10.92
N GLU A 84 1.02 3.45 -11.09
CA GLU A 84 1.05 2.34 -12.05
C GLU A 84 -0.05 1.31 -11.77
N GLU A 85 -0.23 0.94 -10.49
CA GLU A 85 -1.31 0.04 -10.03
C GLU A 85 -2.71 0.56 -10.38
N VAL A 86 -2.95 1.87 -10.23
CA VAL A 86 -4.24 2.49 -10.57
C VAL A 86 -4.45 2.50 -12.07
N ASN A 87 -3.42 2.81 -12.85
CA ASN A 87 -3.54 2.85 -14.31
C ASN A 87 -3.82 1.46 -14.90
N SER A 88 -3.20 0.41 -14.34
CA SER A 88 -3.43 -0.99 -14.74
C SER A 88 -4.86 -1.46 -14.43
N LYS A 89 -5.40 -1.09 -13.27
CA LYS A 89 -6.81 -1.38 -12.90
C LYS A 89 -7.81 -0.61 -13.76
N LYS A 90 -7.50 0.64 -14.12
CA LYS A 90 -8.33 1.47 -15.01
C LYS A 90 -8.35 0.92 -16.44
N ALA A 91 -7.24 0.38 -16.94
CA ALA A 91 -7.17 -0.27 -18.25
C ALA A 91 -8.00 -1.56 -18.34
N THR A 92 -8.24 -2.23 -17.21
CA THR A 92 -9.00 -3.50 -17.16
C THR A 92 -10.52 -3.29 -17.05
N LEU A 93 -10.98 -2.14 -16.58
CA LEU A 93 -12.40 -1.76 -16.52
C LEU A 93 -12.90 -1.27 -17.90
N SER A 94 -13.01 -2.17 -18.87
CA SER A 94 -13.82 -1.90 -20.07
C SER A 94 -15.30 -2.08 -19.73
N ARG A 95 -16.05 -1.03 -20.04
CA ARG A 95 -17.50 -0.83 -19.84
C ARG A 95 -18.31 -2.06 -20.28
N LEU A 96 -18.89 -2.82 -19.33
CA LEU A 96 -20.00 -3.71 -19.66
C LEU A 96 -21.22 -2.85 -20.03
N GLU A 97 -21.49 -2.74 -21.32
CA GLU A 97 -22.75 -2.19 -21.81
C GLU A 97 -23.85 -3.23 -21.56
N THR A 98 -24.83 -2.89 -20.72
CA THR A 98 -26.02 -3.73 -20.56
C THR A 98 -27.03 -3.36 -21.64
N THR A 99 -27.16 -4.22 -22.66
CA THR A 99 -28.28 -4.15 -23.59
C THR A 99 -29.52 -4.67 -22.88
N VAL A 100 -30.47 -3.78 -22.59
CA VAL A 100 -31.82 -4.16 -22.17
C VAL A 100 -32.57 -4.63 -23.41
N ILE A 101 -32.79 -5.94 -23.54
CA ILE A 101 -33.71 -6.49 -24.52
C ILE A 101 -35.10 -6.42 -23.90
N ALA A 102 -35.96 -5.55 -24.45
CA ALA A 102 -37.38 -5.56 -24.15
C ALA A 102 -38.03 -6.67 -24.98
N GLU A 103 -38.40 -7.78 -24.33
CA GLU A 103 -39.30 -8.76 -24.92
C GLU A 103 -40.72 -8.41 -24.50
N GLY A 104 -41.48 -7.85 -25.44
CA GLY A 104 -42.93 -7.80 -25.37
C GLY A 104 -43.49 -9.18 -25.76
N ALA A 105 -44.42 -9.68 -24.96
CA ALA A 105 -45.29 -10.79 -25.35
C ALA A 105 -46.73 -10.45 -24.97
N GLU A 106 -47.57 -10.38 -26.01
CA GLU A 106 -49.01 -10.15 -25.99
C GLU A 106 -49.76 -11.49 -25.86
N GLU A 107 -50.87 -11.46 -25.11
CA GLU A 107 -52.13 -12.25 -25.23
C GLU A 107 -52.12 -13.81 -25.26
N ASN A 108 -52.84 -14.45 -24.32
CA ASN A 108 -54.04 -15.25 -24.65
C ASN A 108 -54.89 -15.71 -23.43
N THR A 109 -56.21 -15.58 -23.62
CA THR A 109 -57.44 -16.11 -22.99
C THR A 109 -57.37 -16.97 -21.72
N LYS A 110 -58.26 -16.75 -20.74
CA LYS A 110 -59.71 -17.00 -20.82
C LYS A 110 -60.49 -16.25 -19.74
#